data_AF-A0A336JUS3-F1
#
_entry.id   AF-A0A336JUS3-F1
#
_cell.length_a   1.000
_cell.length_b   1.000
_cell.length_c   1.000
_cell.angle_alpha   90.00
_cell.angle_beta   90.00
_cell.angle_gamma   90.00
#
_symmetry.space_group_name_H-M   'P 1'
#
loop_
_entity.id
_entity.type
_entity.pdbx_description
1 polymer ?
#
loop_
_entity_poly.entity_id
_entity_poly.type
_entity_poly.pdbx_seq_one_letter_code
_entity_poly.pdbx_strand_id
1 'polypeptide(L)'
;MVEQIMYLAIGFLVAMLLALMIAPLVHNRAVRLTTKRLEAATPLSMAEIQADKDQLRAEFAMSARRLEISVDQLKNKTTSQFAEIGKKTDAINRLKLELAEKNAAIDSLSAREKAVQEQLRATEQEFAAKTQELRSAEAALAEKQAELARINAELNERASLADTRQVELVALHTKIEELQARVGEAEKDFAETRGRLEAQRGESAAATRELEEARGRVEALSQRVGELDRQLLAQVKEAETLGGRVHELEERLAAQSKLLAEREFENNQLRAANEAALRTVGELRNELDAASGKSPDLARIRKDKAALEDQLAEARDERAKAQRELVALKQQAESSWETERMENALLRERINDIAAEVAKLAITLEGPDSPIQAMLTAQPEPAKPAKGKAANGSKSAGVAPVVGGGTLADRIRALQSHASRARQTG
;
A
#
# COMPACT_ATOMS: atom_id res chain seq x y z
N MET A 1 -153.94 -183.57 86.44
CA MET A 1 -152.77 -182.85 85.85
C MET A 1 -152.38 -183.37 84.46
N VAL A 2 -152.68 -184.62 84.11
CA VAL A 2 -152.40 -185.18 82.76
C VAL A 2 -153.30 -184.59 81.65
N GLU A 3 -154.52 -184.17 81.99
CA GLU A 3 -155.52 -183.69 81.03
C GLU A 3 -155.13 -182.36 80.33
N GLN A 4 -154.44 -181.45 81.04
CA GLN A 4 -153.94 -180.19 80.48
C GLN A 4 -152.76 -180.42 79.51
N ILE A 5 -151.93 -181.43 79.78
CA ILE A 5 -150.80 -181.82 78.92
C ILE A 5 -151.32 -182.39 77.60
N MET A 6 -152.44 -183.11 77.62
CA MET A 6 -153.05 -183.70 76.43
C MET A 6 -153.58 -182.62 75.47
N TYR A 7 -154.30 -181.60 75.97
CA TYR A 7 -154.76 -180.49 75.12
C TYR A 7 -153.62 -179.66 74.56
N LEU A 8 -152.53 -179.47 75.32
CA LEU A 8 -151.31 -178.81 74.84
C LEU A 8 -150.63 -179.63 73.73
N ALA A 9 -150.52 -180.95 73.89
CA ALA A 9 -149.93 -181.84 72.88
C ALA A 9 -150.76 -181.87 71.59
N ILE A 10 -152.10 -181.90 71.70
CA ILE A 10 -153.00 -181.85 70.53
C ILE A 10 -152.93 -180.48 69.85
N GLY A 11 -152.93 -179.38 70.62
CA GLY A 11 -152.74 -178.03 70.09
C GLY A 11 -151.40 -177.86 69.35
N PHE A 12 -150.32 -178.43 69.91
CA PHE A 12 -149.00 -178.44 69.27
C PHE A 12 -148.98 -179.25 67.97
N LEU A 13 -149.61 -180.43 67.96
CA LEU A 13 -149.75 -181.24 66.75
C LEU A 13 -150.50 -180.50 65.64
N VAL A 14 -151.59 -179.81 65.97
CA VAL A 14 -152.36 -179.02 64.99
C VAL A 14 -151.55 -177.83 64.47
N ALA A 15 -150.82 -177.12 65.34
CA ALA A 15 -149.96 -176.01 64.93
C ALA A 15 -148.81 -176.47 64.00
N MET A 16 -148.20 -177.62 64.31
CA MET A 16 -147.12 -178.21 63.50
C MET A 16 -147.64 -178.63 62.11
N LEU A 17 -148.86 -179.18 62.06
CA LEU A 17 -149.51 -179.56 60.81
C LEU A 17 -149.85 -178.34 59.94
N LEU A 18 -150.29 -177.23 60.55
CA LEU A 18 -150.48 -175.95 59.84
C LEU A 18 -149.16 -175.36 59.33
N ALA A 19 -148.07 -175.44 60.10
CA ALA A 19 -146.75 -174.96 59.69
C ALA A 19 -146.18 -175.74 58.48
N LEU A 20 -146.37 -177.06 58.46
CA LEU A 20 -145.98 -177.91 57.32
C LEU A 20 -146.75 -177.57 56.03
N MET A 21 -147.99 -177.07 56.14
CA MET A 21 -148.75 -176.66 54.97
C MET A 21 -148.27 -175.32 54.38
N ILE A 22 -147.75 -174.41 55.22
CA ILE A 22 -147.31 -173.07 54.79
C ILE A 22 -145.86 -173.08 54.27
N ALA A 23 -144.99 -173.95 54.82
CA ALA A 23 -143.58 -174.06 54.40
C ALA A 23 -143.35 -174.20 52.87
N PRO A 24 -144.08 -175.05 52.11
CA PRO A 24 -143.87 -175.16 50.66
C PRO A 24 -144.22 -173.88 49.89
N LEU A 25 -145.18 -173.08 50.38
CA LEU A 25 -145.56 -171.81 49.74
C LEU A 25 -144.47 -170.75 49.86
N VAL A 26 -143.81 -170.66 51.02
CA VAL A 26 -142.72 -169.70 51.23
C VAL A 26 -141.47 -170.09 50.43
N HIS A 27 -141.15 -171.39 50.38
CA HIS A 27 -139.98 -171.89 49.64
C HIS A 27 -140.11 -171.64 48.12
N ASN A 28 -141.27 -171.93 47.53
CA ASN A 28 -141.52 -171.67 46.11
C ASN A 28 -141.39 -170.17 45.76
N ARG A 29 -141.79 -169.28 46.66
CA ARG A 29 -141.64 -167.83 46.46
C ARG A 29 -140.19 -167.37 46.54
N ALA A 30 -139.38 -167.97 47.42
CA ALA A 30 -137.96 -167.67 47.55
C ALA A 30 -137.17 -168.09 46.30
N VAL A 31 -137.39 -169.30 45.78
CA VAL A 31 -136.72 -169.80 44.58
C VAL A 31 -137.01 -168.92 43.36
N ARG A 32 -138.26 -168.47 43.18
CA ARG A 32 -138.62 -167.58 42.06
C ARG A 32 -137.94 -166.22 42.12
N LEU A 33 -137.62 -165.72 43.32
CA LEU A 33 -136.93 -164.45 43.50
C LEU A 33 -135.41 -164.59 43.28
N THR A 34 -134.81 -165.72 43.63
CA THR A 34 -133.38 -165.96 43.39
C THR A 34 -133.09 -166.29 41.94
N THR A 35 -133.93 -167.07 41.25
CA THR A 35 -133.78 -167.31 39.80
C THR A 35 -133.90 -166.02 39.01
N LYS A 36 -134.89 -165.16 39.31
CA LYS A 36 -135.04 -163.85 38.64
C LYS A 36 -133.85 -162.90 38.88
N ARG A 37 -133.17 -162.98 40.03
CA ARG A 37 -131.96 -162.17 40.30
C ARG A 37 -130.74 -162.73 39.59
N LEU A 38 -130.65 -164.05 39.44
CA LEU A 38 -129.55 -164.71 38.74
C LEU A 38 -129.66 -164.50 37.22
N GLU A 39 -130.86 -164.62 36.66
CA GLU A 39 -131.17 -164.34 35.26
C GLU A 39 -130.87 -162.88 34.89
N ALA A 40 -131.09 -161.93 35.81
CA ALA A 40 -130.76 -160.52 35.58
C ALA A 40 -129.26 -160.19 35.66
N ALA A 41 -128.43 -161.10 36.20
CA ALA A 41 -127.01 -160.88 36.46
C ALA A 41 -126.07 -161.75 35.61
N THR A 42 -126.61 -162.66 34.78
CA THR A 42 -125.83 -163.57 33.95
C THR A 42 -126.22 -163.45 32.47
N PRO A 43 -125.31 -163.05 31.57
CA PRO A 43 -125.61 -162.94 30.16
C PRO A 43 -125.77 -164.33 29.55
N LEU A 44 -126.98 -164.71 29.15
CA LEU A 44 -127.30 -166.04 28.59
C LEU A 44 -127.60 -166.00 27.09
N SER A 45 -127.55 -164.82 26.43
CA SER A 45 -127.85 -164.68 25.01
C SER A 45 -126.62 -164.32 24.17
N MET A 46 -126.35 -165.10 23.12
CA MET A 46 -125.29 -164.84 22.13
C MET A 46 -125.42 -163.45 21.49
N ALA A 47 -126.64 -162.91 21.42
CA ALA A 47 -126.90 -161.57 20.90
C ALA A 47 -126.37 -160.46 21.84
N GLU A 48 -126.39 -160.66 23.15
CA GLU A 48 -125.86 -159.71 24.14
C GLU A 48 -124.32 -159.73 24.12
N ILE A 49 -123.70 -160.91 24.01
CA ILE A 49 -122.24 -161.03 23.84
C ILE A 49 -121.78 -160.36 22.54
N GLN A 50 -122.57 -160.46 21.47
CA GLN A 50 -122.27 -159.80 20.21
C GLN A 50 -122.47 -158.28 20.30
N ALA A 51 -123.50 -157.82 21.02
CA ALA A 51 -123.71 -156.41 21.31
C ALA A 51 -122.57 -155.80 22.15
N ASP A 52 -122.10 -156.49 23.20
CA ASP A 52 -120.95 -156.05 24.00
C ASP A 52 -119.67 -156.01 23.16
N LYS A 53 -119.48 -156.99 22.27
CA LYS A 53 -118.34 -157.03 21.35
C LYS A 53 -118.38 -155.89 20.34
N ASP A 54 -119.55 -155.59 19.79
CA ASP A 54 -119.72 -154.49 18.85
C ASP A 54 -119.69 -153.13 19.57
N GLN A 55 -120.12 -153.06 20.84
CA GLN A 55 -119.93 -151.91 21.72
C GLN A 55 -118.45 -151.66 21.99
N LEU A 56 -117.67 -152.68 22.37
CA LEU A 56 -116.23 -152.54 22.56
C LEU A 56 -115.54 -152.12 21.25
N ARG A 57 -115.93 -152.69 20.10
CA ARG A 57 -115.42 -152.26 18.79
C ARG A 57 -115.77 -150.80 18.50
N ALA A 58 -116.97 -150.35 18.84
CA ALA A 58 -117.38 -148.97 18.69
C ALA A 58 -116.61 -148.04 19.63
N GLU A 59 -116.37 -148.45 20.88
CA GLU A 59 -115.56 -147.70 21.86
C GLU A 59 -114.10 -147.58 21.42
N PHE A 60 -113.50 -148.68 20.94
CA PHE A 60 -112.15 -148.67 20.36
C PHE A 60 -112.10 -147.82 19.09
N ALA A 61 -113.08 -147.93 18.19
CA ALA A 61 -113.14 -147.12 16.98
C ALA A 61 -113.33 -145.62 17.30
N MET A 62 -114.19 -145.28 18.25
CA MET A 62 -114.44 -143.90 18.68
C MET A 62 -113.25 -143.30 19.44
N SER A 63 -112.58 -144.07 20.32
CA SER A 63 -111.37 -143.61 21.01
C SER A 63 -110.19 -143.47 20.05
N ALA A 64 -110.01 -144.41 19.12
CA ALA A 64 -109.03 -144.29 18.03
C ALA A 64 -109.32 -143.06 17.17
N ARG A 65 -110.59 -142.82 16.79
CA ARG A 65 -110.98 -141.63 16.02
C ARG A 65 -110.77 -140.33 16.80
N ARG A 66 -111.10 -140.30 18.10
CA ARG A 66 -110.82 -139.13 18.97
C ARG A 66 -109.32 -138.87 19.09
N LEU A 67 -108.50 -139.91 19.16
CA LEU A 67 -107.05 -139.81 19.19
C LEU A 67 -106.50 -139.30 17.84
N GLU A 68 -106.98 -139.82 16.72
CA GLU A 68 -106.62 -139.31 15.38
C GLU A 68 -106.92 -137.82 15.26
N ILE A 69 -108.14 -137.41 15.66
CA ILE A 69 -108.54 -136.00 15.62
C ILE A 69 -107.66 -135.14 16.54
N SER A 70 -107.34 -135.60 17.74
CA SER A 70 -106.49 -134.84 18.67
C SER A 70 -105.05 -134.74 18.16
N VAL A 71 -104.51 -135.82 17.57
CA VAL A 71 -103.21 -135.82 16.91
C VAL A 71 -103.20 -134.86 15.72
N ASP A 72 -104.23 -134.86 14.89
CA ASP A 72 -104.33 -133.93 13.76
C ASP A 72 -104.48 -132.48 14.22
N GLN A 73 -105.27 -132.22 15.27
CA GLN A 73 -105.36 -130.90 15.89
C GLN A 73 -104.02 -130.44 16.46
N LEU A 74 -103.28 -131.32 17.15
CA LEU A 74 -101.95 -131.02 17.68
C LEU A 74 -100.96 -130.76 16.55
N LYS A 75 -100.94 -131.60 15.49
CA LYS A 75 -100.11 -131.37 14.30
C LYS A 75 -100.42 -130.02 13.66
N ASN A 76 -101.70 -129.67 13.48
CA ASN A 76 -102.10 -128.38 12.94
C ASN A 76 -101.64 -127.21 13.84
N LYS A 77 -101.80 -127.31 15.16
CA LYS A 77 -101.31 -126.32 16.12
C LYS A 77 -99.78 -126.18 16.06
N THR A 78 -99.06 -127.29 16.02
CA THR A 78 -97.60 -127.32 15.93
C THR A 78 -97.11 -126.69 14.62
N THR A 79 -97.71 -127.02 13.48
CA THR A 79 -97.39 -126.40 12.18
C THR A 79 -97.70 -124.90 12.19
N SER A 80 -98.83 -124.48 12.77
CA SER A 80 -99.18 -123.06 12.93
C SER A 80 -98.16 -122.33 13.80
N GLN A 81 -97.76 -122.93 14.93
CA GLN A 81 -96.75 -122.37 15.83
C GLN A 81 -95.38 -122.26 15.14
N PHE A 82 -94.97 -123.27 14.37
CA PHE A 82 -93.72 -123.19 13.59
C PHE A 82 -93.77 -122.09 12.53
N ALA A 83 -94.91 -121.89 11.85
CA ALA A 83 -95.09 -120.79 10.92
C ALA A 83 -95.04 -119.42 11.62
N GLU A 84 -95.63 -119.28 12.80
CA GLU A 84 -95.55 -118.06 13.62
C GLU A 84 -94.13 -117.81 14.13
N ILE A 85 -93.42 -118.84 14.59
CA ILE A 85 -92.02 -118.75 15.01
C ILE A 85 -91.17 -118.31 13.82
N GLY A 86 -91.37 -118.88 12.63
CA GLY A 86 -90.68 -118.46 11.40
C GLY A 86 -90.89 -116.97 11.10
N LYS A 87 -92.15 -116.52 11.10
CA LYS A 87 -92.48 -115.09 10.89
C LYS A 87 -91.84 -114.18 11.95
N LYS A 88 -91.84 -114.59 13.22
CA LYS A 88 -91.21 -113.83 14.31
C LYS A 88 -89.68 -113.82 14.18
N THR A 89 -89.07 -114.92 13.79
CA THR A 89 -87.62 -115.00 13.52
C THR A 89 -87.23 -114.09 12.37
N ASP A 90 -88.01 -114.05 11.28
CA ASP A 90 -87.76 -113.13 10.16
C ASP A 90 -87.89 -111.67 10.59
N ALA A 91 -88.90 -111.34 11.39
CA ALA A 91 -89.06 -109.99 11.95
C ALA A 91 -87.89 -109.61 12.86
N ILE A 92 -87.42 -110.52 13.73
CA ILE A 92 -86.24 -110.31 14.57
C ILE A 92 -84.99 -110.07 13.73
N ASN A 93 -84.79 -110.83 12.65
CA ASN A 93 -83.64 -110.66 11.77
C ASN A 93 -83.65 -109.31 11.05
N ARG A 94 -84.83 -108.85 10.58
CA ARG A 94 -84.99 -107.50 10.01
C ARG A 94 -84.66 -106.41 11.03
N LEU A 95 -85.22 -106.52 12.24
CA LEU A 95 -84.93 -105.56 13.31
C LEU A 95 -83.44 -105.56 13.70
N LYS A 96 -82.78 -106.72 13.72
CA LYS A 96 -81.33 -106.80 13.98
C LYS A 96 -80.51 -106.08 12.90
N LEU A 97 -80.88 -106.23 11.63
CA LEU A 97 -80.21 -105.53 10.53
C LEU A 97 -80.42 -104.01 10.64
N GLU A 98 -81.65 -103.56 10.87
CA GLU A 98 -81.94 -102.13 11.09
C GLU A 98 -81.18 -101.57 12.29
N LEU A 99 -81.11 -102.31 13.40
CA LEU A 99 -80.38 -101.88 14.60
C LEU A 99 -78.86 -101.81 14.31
N ALA A 100 -78.31 -102.76 13.55
CA ALA A 100 -76.91 -102.72 13.12
C ALA A 100 -76.63 -101.51 12.21
N GLU A 101 -77.51 -101.23 11.24
CA GLU A 101 -77.41 -100.04 10.36
C GLU A 101 -77.49 -98.74 11.16
N LYS A 102 -78.42 -98.65 12.13
CA LYS A 102 -78.54 -97.48 12.99
C LYS A 102 -77.34 -97.31 13.91
N ASN A 103 -76.79 -98.38 14.47
CA ASN A 103 -75.54 -98.31 15.25
C ASN A 103 -74.37 -97.83 14.39
N ALA A 104 -74.22 -98.36 13.17
CA ALA A 104 -73.18 -97.89 12.25
C ALA A 104 -73.37 -96.39 11.91
N ALA A 105 -74.60 -95.93 11.73
CA ALA A 105 -74.90 -94.52 11.52
C ALA A 105 -74.54 -93.67 12.75
N ILE A 106 -74.87 -94.12 13.96
CA ILE A 106 -74.52 -93.46 15.23
C ILE A 106 -73.01 -93.34 15.38
N ASP A 107 -72.26 -94.41 15.11
CA ASP A 107 -70.79 -94.40 15.18
C ASP A 107 -70.20 -93.42 14.17
N SER A 108 -70.74 -93.37 12.95
CA SER A 108 -70.31 -92.43 11.92
C SER A 108 -70.59 -90.97 12.30
N LEU A 109 -71.75 -90.70 12.92
CA LEU A 109 -72.12 -89.37 13.39
C LEU A 109 -71.26 -88.96 14.59
N SER A 110 -71.00 -89.87 15.54
CA SER A 110 -70.11 -89.62 16.68
C SER A 110 -68.67 -89.34 16.22
N ALA A 111 -68.18 -90.05 15.20
CA ALA A 111 -66.87 -89.78 14.61
C ALA A 111 -66.82 -88.39 13.95
N ARG A 112 -67.87 -88.01 13.21
CA ARG A 112 -67.98 -86.66 12.61
C ARG A 112 -68.08 -85.56 13.67
N GLU A 113 -68.85 -85.76 14.73
CA GLU A 113 -68.98 -84.82 15.83
C GLU A 113 -67.62 -84.57 16.49
N LYS A 114 -66.88 -85.65 16.81
CA LYS A 114 -65.52 -85.54 17.35
C LYS A 114 -64.58 -84.79 16.42
N ALA A 115 -64.60 -85.11 15.12
CA ALA A 115 -63.77 -84.44 14.12
C ALA A 115 -64.08 -82.93 14.02
N VAL A 116 -65.36 -82.56 14.00
CA VAL A 116 -65.79 -81.15 13.99
C VAL A 116 -65.41 -80.45 15.28
N GLN A 117 -65.54 -81.11 16.43
CA GLN A 117 -65.17 -80.54 17.73
C GLN A 117 -63.65 -80.29 17.83
N GLU A 118 -62.85 -81.18 17.25
CA GLU A 118 -61.39 -81.00 17.19
C GLU A 118 -60.99 -79.89 16.21
N GLN A 119 -61.66 -79.80 15.05
CA GLN A 119 -61.51 -78.66 14.14
C GLN A 119 -61.90 -77.34 14.80
N LEU A 120 -63.02 -77.30 15.52
CA LEU A 120 -63.46 -76.11 16.25
C LEU A 120 -62.40 -75.67 17.26
N ARG A 121 -61.91 -76.60 18.09
CA ARG A 121 -60.83 -76.32 19.05
C ARG A 121 -59.56 -75.82 18.38
N ALA A 122 -59.16 -76.40 17.25
CA ALA A 122 -57.99 -75.94 16.49
C ALA A 122 -58.20 -74.51 15.98
N THR A 123 -59.37 -74.21 15.40
CA THR A 123 -59.68 -72.86 14.91
C THR A 123 -59.81 -71.83 16.04
N GLU A 124 -60.33 -72.21 17.21
CA GLU A 124 -60.39 -71.36 18.40
C GLU A 124 -58.98 -71.04 18.92
N GLN A 125 -58.08 -72.03 18.95
CA GLN A 125 -56.68 -71.83 19.32
C GLN A 125 -55.94 -70.93 18.33
N GLU A 126 -56.12 -71.14 17.02
CA GLU A 126 -55.56 -70.28 15.99
C GLU A 126 -56.10 -68.84 16.08
N PHE A 127 -57.40 -68.69 16.34
CA PHE A 127 -58.02 -67.39 16.52
C PHE A 127 -57.48 -66.67 17.76
N ALA A 128 -57.32 -67.38 18.88
CA ALA A 128 -56.73 -66.83 20.09
C ALA A 128 -55.27 -66.41 19.86
N ALA A 129 -54.47 -67.23 19.17
CA ALA A 129 -53.09 -66.91 18.81
C ALA A 129 -53.02 -65.66 17.93
N LYS A 130 -53.80 -65.60 16.84
CA LYS A 130 -53.87 -64.43 15.96
C LYS A 130 -54.35 -63.17 16.67
N THR A 131 -55.29 -63.30 17.61
CA THR A 131 -55.77 -62.16 18.42
C THR A 131 -54.65 -61.62 19.32
N GLN A 132 -53.84 -62.52 19.89
CA GLN A 132 -52.70 -62.12 20.70
C GLN A 132 -51.59 -61.47 19.86
N GLU A 133 -51.30 -62.03 18.69
CA GLU A 133 -50.37 -61.43 17.72
C GLU A 133 -50.84 -60.04 17.29
N LEU A 134 -52.12 -59.89 16.95
CA LEU A 134 -52.72 -58.60 16.57
C LEU A 134 -52.58 -57.57 17.70
N ARG A 135 -52.92 -57.94 18.94
CA ARG A 135 -52.75 -57.04 20.10
C ARG A 135 -51.29 -56.64 20.32
N SER A 136 -50.36 -57.57 20.14
CA SER A 136 -48.92 -57.27 20.25
C SER A 136 -48.45 -56.31 19.13
N ALA A 137 -48.96 -56.49 17.91
CA ALA A 137 -48.66 -55.62 16.78
C ALA A 137 -49.27 -54.22 16.97
N GLU A 138 -50.50 -54.12 17.49
CA GLU A 138 -51.14 -52.84 17.84
C GLU A 138 -50.36 -52.11 18.94
N ALA A 139 -49.89 -52.82 19.97
CA ALA A 139 -49.07 -52.24 21.03
C ALA A 139 -47.73 -51.71 20.48
N ALA A 140 -47.05 -52.50 19.63
CA ALA A 140 -45.82 -52.08 18.96
C ALA A 140 -46.05 -50.89 18.02
N LEU A 141 -47.18 -50.85 17.31
CA LEU A 141 -47.55 -49.72 16.47
C LEU A 141 -47.79 -48.46 17.29
N ALA A 142 -48.50 -48.56 18.42
CA ALA A 142 -48.72 -47.44 19.33
C ALA A 142 -47.41 -46.90 19.92
N GLU A 143 -46.48 -47.78 20.29
CA GLU A 143 -45.14 -47.40 20.74
C GLU A 143 -44.37 -46.65 19.64
N LYS A 144 -44.38 -47.15 18.39
CA LYS A 144 -43.74 -46.47 17.26
C LYS A 144 -44.39 -45.13 16.93
N GLN A 145 -45.71 -45.00 17.06
CA GLN A 145 -46.40 -43.71 16.92
C GLN A 145 -45.98 -42.71 18.00
N ALA A 146 -45.84 -43.16 19.25
CA ALA A 146 -45.36 -42.32 20.34
C ALA A 146 -43.90 -41.89 20.15
N GLU A 147 -43.02 -42.79 19.70
CA GLU A 147 -41.64 -42.48 19.32
C GLU A 147 -41.58 -41.43 18.19
N LEU A 148 -42.39 -41.61 17.13
CA LEU A 148 -42.45 -40.64 16.03
C LEU A 148 -42.95 -39.27 16.49
N ALA A 149 -43.97 -39.22 17.35
CA ALA A 149 -44.46 -37.98 17.92
C ALA A 149 -43.37 -37.27 18.75
N ARG A 150 -42.61 -38.03 19.55
CA ARG A 150 -41.49 -37.51 20.33
C ARG A 150 -40.37 -36.98 19.44
N ILE A 151 -39.94 -37.74 18.43
CA ILE A 151 -38.90 -37.32 17.48
C ILE A 151 -39.32 -36.06 16.73
N ASN A 152 -40.58 -35.96 16.31
CA ASN A 152 -41.10 -34.74 15.68
C ASN A 152 -41.08 -33.53 16.62
N ALA A 153 -41.43 -33.72 17.91
CA ALA A 153 -41.33 -32.65 18.90
C ALA A 153 -39.87 -32.20 19.11
N GLU A 154 -38.93 -33.14 19.26
CA GLU A 154 -37.49 -32.86 19.38
C GLU A 154 -36.94 -32.17 18.13
N LEU A 155 -37.40 -32.56 16.93
CA LEU A 155 -37.00 -31.94 15.67
C LEU A 155 -37.52 -30.50 15.58
N ASN A 156 -38.78 -30.25 15.94
CA ASN A 156 -39.36 -28.91 15.97
C ASN A 156 -38.65 -28.00 16.98
N GLU A 157 -38.28 -28.52 18.15
CA GLU A 157 -37.50 -27.77 19.14
C GLU A 157 -36.08 -27.44 18.62
N ARG A 158 -35.41 -28.40 17.97
CA ARG A 158 -34.11 -28.13 17.34
C ARG A 158 -34.21 -27.13 16.20
N ALA A 159 -35.27 -27.18 15.40
CA ALA A 159 -35.52 -26.23 14.33
C ALA A 159 -35.72 -24.81 14.89
N SER A 160 -36.55 -24.64 15.94
CA SER A 160 -36.76 -23.33 16.56
C SER A 160 -35.50 -22.77 17.22
N LEU A 161 -34.67 -23.62 17.84
CA LEU A 161 -33.36 -23.23 18.35
C LEU A 161 -32.40 -22.83 17.23
N ALA A 162 -32.43 -23.52 16.09
CA ALA A 162 -31.62 -23.17 14.93
C ALA A 162 -32.05 -21.81 14.34
N ASP A 163 -33.35 -21.57 14.19
CA ASP A 163 -33.90 -20.28 13.74
C ASP A 163 -33.52 -19.15 14.70
N THR A 164 -33.63 -19.39 16.02
CA THR A 164 -33.22 -18.42 17.05
C THR A 164 -31.73 -18.08 16.93
N ARG A 165 -30.87 -19.08 16.80
CA ARG A 165 -29.42 -18.88 16.59
C ARG A 165 -29.12 -18.18 15.27
N GLN A 166 -29.88 -18.45 14.21
CA GLN A 166 -29.71 -17.75 12.94
C GLN A 166 -30.04 -16.27 13.08
N VAL A 167 -31.11 -15.92 13.79
CA VAL A 167 -31.46 -14.53 14.11
C VAL A 167 -30.36 -13.87 14.95
N GLU A 168 -29.85 -14.55 15.98
CA GLU A 168 -28.72 -14.07 16.78
C GLU A 168 -27.46 -13.84 15.95
N LEU A 169 -27.11 -14.78 15.07
CA LEU A 169 -25.95 -14.65 14.17
C LEU A 169 -26.10 -13.46 13.23
N VAL A 170 -27.29 -13.23 12.66
CA VAL A 170 -27.55 -12.05 11.83
C VAL A 170 -27.42 -10.77 12.65
N ALA A 171 -27.97 -10.73 13.86
CA ALA A 171 -27.83 -9.58 14.76
C ALA A 171 -26.37 -9.31 15.18
N LEU A 172 -25.56 -10.35 15.38
CA LEU A 172 -24.14 -10.20 15.65
C LEU A 172 -23.37 -9.72 14.41
N HIS A 173 -23.72 -10.21 13.21
CA HIS A 173 -23.11 -9.74 11.96
C HIS A 173 -23.41 -8.26 11.72
N THR A 174 -24.66 -7.81 11.89
CA THR A 174 -24.98 -6.37 11.77
C THR A 174 -24.22 -5.55 12.81
N LYS A 175 -24.01 -6.07 14.02
CA LYS A 175 -23.19 -5.39 15.03
C LYS A 175 -21.72 -5.31 14.66
N ILE A 176 -21.18 -6.37 14.05
CA ILE A 176 -19.80 -6.38 13.54
C ILE A 176 -19.65 -5.36 12.41
N GLU A 177 -20.60 -5.28 11.47
CA GLU A 177 -20.59 -4.30 10.38
C GLU A 177 -20.66 -2.85 10.91
N GLU A 178 -21.50 -2.60 11.92
CA GLU A 178 -21.56 -1.29 12.59
C GLU A 178 -20.23 -0.93 13.25
N LEU A 179 -19.59 -1.87 13.94
CA LEU A 179 -18.28 -1.66 14.56
C LEU A 179 -17.19 -1.45 13.51
N GLN A 180 -17.21 -2.19 12.40
CA GLN A 180 -16.28 -2.01 11.29
C GLN A 180 -16.44 -0.62 10.65
N ALA A 181 -17.67 -0.14 10.46
CA ALA A 181 -17.93 1.20 9.96
C ALA A 181 -17.38 2.27 10.92
N ARG A 182 -17.60 2.11 12.23
CA ARG A 182 -17.06 3.03 13.26
C ARG A 182 -15.53 3.02 13.31
N VAL A 183 -14.91 1.85 13.15
CA VAL A 183 -13.44 1.75 13.06
C VAL A 183 -12.94 2.46 11.80
N GLY A 184 -13.57 2.24 10.65
CA GLY A 184 -13.20 2.93 9.40
C GLY A 184 -13.36 4.46 9.48
N GLU A 185 -14.41 4.95 10.15
CA GLU A 185 -14.60 6.38 10.42
C GLU A 185 -13.49 6.92 11.35
N ALA A 186 -13.19 6.21 12.44
CA ALA A 186 -12.11 6.59 13.36
C ALA A 186 -10.73 6.58 12.69
N GLU A 187 -10.46 5.62 11.80
CA GLU A 187 -9.24 5.55 10.99
C GLU A 187 -9.12 6.74 10.04
N LYS A 188 -10.23 7.15 9.41
CA LYS A 188 -10.29 8.33 8.55
C LYS A 188 -10.04 9.62 9.35
N ASP A 189 -10.71 9.80 10.48
CA ASP A 189 -10.49 10.93 11.37
C ASP A 189 -9.04 10.99 11.87
N PHE A 190 -8.46 9.83 12.20
CA PHE A 190 -7.05 9.72 12.57
C PHE A 190 -6.12 10.13 11.40
N ALA A 191 -6.40 9.70 10.18
CA ALA A 191 -5.63 10.09 9.00
C ALA A 191 -5.74 11.60 8.72
N GLU A 192 -6.94 12.18 8.84
CA GLU A 192 -7.17 13.61 8.68
C GLU A 192 -6.45 14.44 9.75
N THR A 193 -6.54 14.04 11.02
CA THR A 193 -5.83 14.72 12.13
C THR A 193 -4.32 14.61 11.98
N ARG A 194 -3.81 13.44 11.57
CA ARG A 194 -2.38 13.27 11.26
C ARG A 194 -1.95 14.15 10.09
N GLY A 195 -2.74 14.22 9.01
CA GLY A 195 -2.47 15.11 7.88
C GLY A 195 -2.45 16.59 8.27
N ARG A 196 -3.40 17.03 9.10
CA ARG A 196 -3.41 18.39 9.67
C ARG A 196 -2.17 18.67 10.52
N LEU A 197 -1.73 17.70 11.33
CA LEU A 197 -0.53 17.84 12.13
C LEU A 197 0.74 17.94 11.26
N GLU A 198 0.84 17.15 10.19
CA GLU A 198 1.96 17.25 9.24
C GLU A 198 1.95 18.57 8.47
N ALA A 199 0.77 19.06 8.06
CA ALA A 199 0.62 20.38 7.45
C ALA A 199 1.05 21.49 8.41
N GLN A 200 0.57 21.49 9.67
CA GLN A 200 0.99 22.46 10.69
C GLN A 200 2.49 22.40 10.99
N ARG A 201 3.09 21.20 10.99
CA ARG A 201 4.54 21.04 11.12
C ARG A 201 5.27 21.62 9.91
N GLY A 202 4.75 21.42 8.70
CA GLY A 202 5.27 22.02 7.47
C GLY A 202 5.20 23.54 7.48
N GLU A 203 4.06 24.11 7.87
CA GLU A 203 3.88 25.56 8.06
C GLU A 203 4.82 26.11 9.12
N SER A 204 4.96 25.43 10.26
CA SER A 204 5.91 25.82 11.32
C SER A 204 7.36 25.76 10.82
N ALA A 205 7.71 24.74 10.04
CA ALA A 205 9.03 24.61 9.42
C ALA A 205 9.28 25.69 8.36
N ALA A 206 8.26 26.09 7.60
CA ALA A 206 8.34 27.20 6.65
C ALA A 206 8.51 28.54 7.36
N ALA A 207 7.68 28.81 8.38
CA ALA A 207 7.77 30.03 9.19
C ALA A 207 9.12 30.17 9.89
N THR A 208 9.68 29.05 10.40
CA THR A 208 11.03 29.06 10.98
C THR A 208 12.11 29.33 9.93
N ARG A 209 12.01 28.78 8.71
CA ARG A 209 12.93 29.13 7.60
C ARG A 209 12.82 30.60 7.20
N GLU A 210 11.61 31.13 7.05
CA GLU A 210 11.39 32.55 6.74
C GLU A 210 11.95 33.46 7.84
N LEU A 211 11.81 33.07 9.10
CA LEU A 211 12.38 33.79 10.24
C LEU A 211 13.92 33.75 10.23
N GLU A 212 14.54 32.61 9.92
CA GLU A 212 15.99 32.50 9.74
C GLU A 212 16.49 33.30 8.54
N GLU A 213 15.78 33.29 7.41
CA GLU A 213 16.10 34.15 6.27
C GLU A 213 15.98 35.64 6.62
N ALA A 214 14.94 36.04 7.34
CA ALA A 214 14.75 37.41 7.79
C ALA A 214 15.87 37.82 8.77
N ARG A 215 16.26 36.94 9.69
CA ARG A 215 17.44 37.15 10.57
C ARG A 215 18.71 37.31 9.75
N GLY A 216 18.97 36.44 8.76
CA GLY A 216 20.11 36.57 7.86
C GLY A 216 20.11 37.87 7.06
N ARG A 217 18.94 38.35 6.61
CA ARG A 217 18.80 39.67 5.96
C ARG A 217 19.10 40.81 6.94
N VAL A 218 18.61 40.73 8.19
CA VAL A 218 18.90 41.70 9.24
C VAL A 218 20.41 41.73 9.53
N GLU A 219 21.05 40.58 9.69
CA GLU A 219 22.49 40.49 9.90
C GLU A 219 23.28 41.08 8.72
N ALA A 220 22.90 40.78 7.48
CA ALA A 220 23.52 41.35 6.29
C ALA A 220 23.33 42.88 6.21
N LEU A 221 22.13 43.38 6.53
CA LEU A 221 21.87 44.81 6.63
C LEU A 221 22.69 45.45 7.76
N SER A 222 22.79 44.83 8.93
CA SER A 222 23.62 45.30 10.04
C SER A 222 25.10 45.33 9.67
N GLN A 223 25.61 44.32 8.96
CA GLN A 223 26.97 44.33 8.41
C GLN A 223 27.16 45.49 7.44
N ARG A 224 26.21 45.71 6.53
CA ARG A 224 26.27 46.82 5.56
C ARG A 224 26.15 48.19 6.21
N VAL A 225 25.31 48.35 7.24
CA VAL A 225 25.26 49.56 8.07
C VAL A 225 26.60 49.76 8.76
N GLY A 226 27.20 48.72 9.33
CA GLY A 226 28.54 48.81 9.92
C GLY A 226 29.65 49.14 8.90
N GLU A 227 29.56 48.66 7.67
CA GLU A 227 30.46 49.06 6.57
C GLU A 227 30.24 50.51 6.15
N LEU A 228 28.99 50.95 6.00
CA LEU A 228 28.63 52.33 5.70
C LEU A 228 29.08 53.26 6.83
N ASP A 229 28.93 52.88 8.10
CA ASP A 229 29.42 53.64 9.26
C ASP A 229 30.95 53.77 9.22
N ARG A 230 31.68 52.71 8.86
CA ARG A 230 33.14 52.79 8.67
C ARG A 230 33.52 53.70 7.50
N GLN A 231 32.79 53.64 6.38
CA GLN A 231 32.99 54.53 5.23
C GLN A 231 32.68 55.99 5.60
N LEU A 232 31.61 56.23 6.36
CA LEU A 232 31.21 57.55 6.82
C LEU A 232 32.24 58.11 7.81
N LEU A 233 32.75 57.29 8.74
CA LEU A 233 33.89 57.67 9.58
C LEU A 233 35.15 57.98 8.78
N ALA A 234 35.43 57.23 7.71
CA ALA A 234 36.55 57.52 6.83
C ALA A 234 36.34 58.85 6.07
N GLN A 235 35.15 59.10 5.54
CA GLN A 235 34.79 60.37 4.89
C GLN A 235 34.80 61.55 5.86
N VAL A 236 34.37 61.36 7.10
CA VAL A 236 34.47 62.39 8.14
C VAL A 236 35.93 62.69 8.44
N LYS A 237 36.79 61.67 8.59
CA LYS A 237 38.24 61.87 8.74
C LYS A 237 38.85 62.57 7.52
N GLU A 238 38.47 62.20 6.31
CA GLU A 238 38.89 62.90 5.10
C GLU A 238 38.43 64.36 5.11
N ALA A 239 37.17 64.61 5.47
CA ALA A 239 36.62 65.95 5.62
C ALA A 239 37.32 66.76 6.73
N GLU A 240 37.70 66.14 7.85
CA GLU A 240 38.51 66.75 8.90
C GLU A 240 39.92 67.09 8.40
N THR A 241 40.57 66.20 7.63
CA THR A 241 41.88 66.50 7.03
C THR A 241 41.80 67.58 5.96
N LEU A 242 40.73 67.60 5.15
CA LEU A 242 40.45 68.66 4.18
C LEU A 242 40.13 69.97 4.91
N GLY A 243 39.36 69.93 5.99
CA GLY A 243 39.08 71.07 6.87
C GLY A 243 40.37 71.62 7.50
N GLY A 244 41.27 70.76 7.95
CA GLY A 244 42.60 71.15 8.42
C GLY A 244 43.45 71.81 7.33
N ARG A 245 43.42 71.30 6.09
CA ARG A 245 44.09 71.94 4.93
C ARG A 245 43.46 73.29 4.58
N VAL A 246 42.14 73.40 4.62
CA VAL A 246 41.44 74.68 4.42
C VAL A 246 41.84 75.67 5.50
N HIS A 247 41.88 75.24 6.76
CA HIS A 247 42.32 76.09 7.87
C HIS A 247 43.78 76.55 7.71
N GLU A 248 44.69 75.66 7.29
CA GLU A 248 46.08 76.02 6.98
C GLU A 248 46.17 77.00 5.79
N LEU A 249 45.31 76.83 4.77
CA LEU A 249 45.22 77.77 3.66
C LEU A 249 44.66 79.14 4.11
N GLU A 250 43.69 79.16 5.01
CA GLU A 250 43.15 80.38 5.63
C GLU A 250 44.19 81.09 6.48
N GLU A 251 44.97 80.38 7.30
CA GLU A 251 46.09 80.95 8.04
C GLU A 251 47.16 81.53 7.12
N ARG A 252 47.50 80.83 6.02
CA ARG A 252 48.42 81.36 5.00
C ARG A 252 47.87 82.59 4.30
N LEU A 253 46.58 82.64 4.01
CA LEU A 253 45.89 83.81 3.46
C LEU A 253 45.87 84.98 4.45
N ALA A 254 45.64 84.72 5.73
CA ALA A 254 45.69 85.72 6.79
C ALA A 254 47.11 86.25 7.01
N ALA A 255 48.13 85.40 6.89
CA ALA A 255 49.53 85.82 6.92
C ALA A 255 49.87 86.68 5.69
N GLN A 256 49.38 86.33 4.50
CA GLN A 256 49.55 87.12 3.28
C GLN A 256 48.82 88.47 3.37
N SER A 257 47.61 88.53 3.90
CA SER A 257 46.87 89.79 4.07
C SER A 257 47.56 90.71 5.09
N LYS A 258 48.15 90.15 6.15
CA LYS A 258 48.97 90.90 7.11
C LYS A 258 50.24 91.47 6.45
N LEU A 259 50.92 90.68 5.63
CA LEU A 259 52.10 91.12 4.85
C LEU A 259 51.74 92.22 3.84
N LEU A 260 50.57 92.13 3.21
CA LEU A 260 50.06 93.18 2.32
C LEU A 260 49.72 94.46 3.11
N ALA A 261 49.11 94.36 4.29
CA ALA A 261 48.86 95.52 5.15
C ALA A 261 50.15 96.19 5.63
N GLU A 262 51.19 95.42 5.96
CA GLU A 262 52.52 95.93 6.29
C GLU A 262 53.15 96.66 5.09
N ARG A 263 53.06 96.09 3.87
CA ARG A 263 53.50 96.73 2.63
C ARG A 263 52.72 98.01 2.28
N GLU A 264 51.42 98.05 2.55
CA GLU A 264 50.59 99.24 2.37
C GLU A 264 50.96 100.35 3.36
N PHE A 265 51.26 100.00 4.62
CA PHE A 265 51.73 100.95 5.62
C PHE A 265 53.10 101.54 5.26
N GLU A 266 54.04 100.72 4.77
CA GLU A 266 55.33 101.17 4.24
C GLU A 266 55.16 102.09 3.02
N ASN A 267 54.24 101.77 2.10
CA ASN A 267 53.96 102.61 0.93
C ASN A 267 53.39 103.99 1.33
N ASN A 268 52.52 104.02 2.34
CA ASN A 268 51.94 105.26 2.85
C ASN A 268 52.97 106.13 3.58
N GLN A 269 53.91 105.55 4.33
CA GLN A 269 55.02 106.30 4.93
C GLN A 269 55.96 106.90 3.87
N LEU A 270 56.25 106.16 2.79
CA LEU A 270 57.07 106.65 1.68
C LEU A 270 56.38 107.77 0.88
N ARG A 271 55.04 107.76 0.79
CA ARG A 271 54.25 108.85 0.18
C ARG A 271 54.27 110.11 1.05
N ALA A 272 54.11 109.99 2.37
CA ALA A 272 54.19 111.14 3.29
C ALA A 272 55.59 111.80 3.27
N ALA A 273 56.67 111.02 3.14
CA ALA A 273 58.03 111.53 2.99
C ALA A 273 58.25 112.32 1.67
N ASN A 274 57.58 111.91 0.58
CA ASN A 274 57.66 112.58 -0.72
C ASN A 274 56.91 113.93 -0.75
N GLU A 275 55.76 114.03 -0.08
CA GLU A 275 55.00 115.29 0.02
C GLU A 275 55.71 116.36 0.88
N ALA A 276 56.49 115.95 1.89
CA ALA A 276 57.33 116.86 2.67
C ALA A 276 58.52 117.41 1.85
N ALA A 277 59.10 116.60 0.96
CA ALA A 277 60.16 117.02 0.06
C ALA A 277 59.67 117.99 -1.04
N LEU A 278 58.40 117.91 -1.46
CA LEU A 278 57.83 118.82 -2.46
C LEU A 278 57.48 120.21 -1.90
N ARG A 279 57.20 120.35 -0.60
CA ARG A 279 56.94 121.66 0.03
C ARG A 279 58.22 122.49 0.20
N THR A 280 59.36 121.86 0.51
CA THR A 280 60.67 122.52 0.62
C THR A 280 61.23 123.01 -0.74
N VAL A 281 60.83 122.38 -1.84
CA VAL A 281 61.18 122.81 -3.21
C VAL A 281 60.34 124.01 -3.70
N GLY A 282 59.15 124.25 -3.11
CA GLY A 282 58.29 125.39 -3.46
C GLY A 282 58.70 126.71 -2.80
N GLU A 283 59.22 126.65 -1.57
CA GLU A 283 59.61 127.84 -0.79
C GLU A 283 60.97 128.40 -1.24
N LEU A 284 61.90 127.55 -1.68
CA LEU A 284 63.22 127.96 -2.22
C LEU A 284 63.18 128.50 -3.67
N ARG A 285 62.03 128.39 -4.35
CA ARG A 285 61.87 128.83 -5.76
C ARG A 285 61.39 130.27 -5.90
N ASN A 286 60.72 130.83 -4.88
CA ASN A 286 60.20 132.21 -4.91
C ASN A 286 61.14 133.25 -4.27
N GLU A 287 62.18 132.82 -3.55
CA GLU A 287 63.24 133.70 -3.02
C GLU A 287 64.47 133.81 -3.97
N LEU A 288 64.52 133.02 -5.06
CA LEU A 288 65.64 132.99 -6.01
C LEU A 288 65.42 133.85 -7.29
N ASP A 289 64.19 134.30 -7.56
CA ASP A 289 63.87 135.13 -8.74
C ASP A 289 63.90 136.65 -8.48
N ALA A 290 64.26 137.07 -7.26
CA ALA A 290 64.51 138.46 -6.89
C ALA A 290 66.01 138.74 -6.66
N ALA A 291 66.71 139.03 -7.77
CA ALA A 291 68.01 139.74 -7.87
C ALA A 291 69.33 138.97 -7.64
N SER A 292 69.95 138.53 -8.75
CA SER A 292 71.33 138.86 -9.21
C SER A 292 71.60 138.05 -10.49
N GLY A 293 72.23 138.49 -11.60
CA GLY A 293 73.25 139.50 -11.80
C GLY A 293 74.39 138.91 -12.65
N LYS A 294 74.19 138.90 -13.98
CA LYS A 294 75.16 138.87 -15.12
C LYS A 294 76.58 138.31 -14.88
N SER A 295 76.98 137.32 -15.69
CA SER A 295 78.39 137.18 -16.12
C SER A 295 78.51 136.52 -17.51
N PRO A 296 79.51 136.88 -18.34
CA PRO A 296 79.42 136.95 -19.79
C PRO A 296 80.15 135.81 -20.53
N ASP A 297 79.73 134.56 -20.34
CA ASP A 297 80.23 133.43 -21.16
C ASP A 297 79.17 132.86 -22.11
N LEU A 298 77.89 133.19 -21.87
CA LEU A 298 76.75 132.60 -22.59
C LEU A 298 76.49 133.14 -24.00
N ALA A 299 77.13 134.26 -24.40
CA ALA A 299 76.98 134.83 -25.74
C ALA A 299 77.96 134.22 -26.76
N ARG A 300 79.14 133.76 -26.33
CA ARG A 300 80.06 133.00 -27.19
C ARG A 300 79.57 131.57 -27.41
N ILE A 301 79.07 130.91 -26.36
CA ILE A 301 78.57 129.54 -26.44
C ILE A 301 77.33 129.41 -27.34
N ARG A 302 76.46 130.44 -27.44
CA ARG A 302 75.34 130.38 -28.39
C ARG A 302 75.77 130.50 -29.86
N LYS A 303 76.83 131.26 -30.15
CA LYS A 303 77.35 131.38 -31.51
C LYS A 303 78.11 130.10 -31.92
N ASP A 304 78.84 129.51 -30.98
CA ASP A 304 79.53 128.23 -31.20
C ASP A 304 78.54 127.06 -31.29
N LYS A 305 77.40 127.11 -30.57
CA LYS A 305 76.33 126.11 -30.70
C LYS A 305 75.65 126.14 -32.08
N ALA A 306 75.38 127.31 -32.65
CA ALA A 306 74.80 127.41 -33.99
C ALA A 306 75.77 126.87 -35.06
N ALA A 307 77.07 127.20 -34.96
CA ALA A 307 78.07 126.68 -35.89
C ALA A 307 78.28 125.16 -35.75
N LEU A 308 78.19 124.61 -34.54
CA LEU A 308 78.30 123.16 -34.31
C LEU A 308 77.05 122.38 -34.74
N GLU A 309 75.85 122.98 -34.66
CA GLU A 309 74.62 122.36 -35.19
C GLU A 309 74.64 122.28 -36.72
N ASP A 310 75.17 123.29 -37.42
CA ASP A 310 75.37 123.23 -38.87
C ASP A 310 76.44 122.20 -39.29
N GLN A 311 77.56 122.11 -38.54
CA GLN A 311 78.57 121.06 -38.79
C GLN A 311 78.04 119.65 -38.51
N LEU A 312 77.10 119.48 -37.57
CA LEU A 312 76.46 118.19 -37.32
C LEU A 312 75.46 117.80 -38.43
N ALA A 313 74.84 118.79 -39.09
CA ALA A 313 74.00 118.54 -40.27
C ALA A 313 74.87 118.12 -41.47
N GLU A 314 75.97 118.83 -41.72
CA GLU A 314 76.89 118.50 -42.82
C GLU A 314 77.58 117.14 -42.61
N ALA A 315 78.01 116.82 -41.38
CA ALA A 315 78.52 115.50 -41.03
C ALA A 315 77.46 114.38 -41.15
N ARG A 316 76.17 114.68 -40.94
CA ARG A 316 75.09 113.72 -41.16
C ARG A 316 74.81 113.50 -42.65
N ASP A 317 74.91 114.53 -43.48
CA ASP A 317 74.77 114.40 -44.93
C ASP A 317 75.98 113.69 -45.57
N GLU A 318 77.19 113.96 -45.10
CA GLU A 318 78.38 113.19 -45.49
C GLU A 318 78.28 111.73 -45.03
N ARG A 319 77.80 111.48 -43.81
CA ARG A 319 77.52 110.12 -43.36
C ARG A 319 76.43 109.44 -44.20
N ALA A 320 75.39 110.17 -44.63
CA ALA A 320 74.37 109.63 -45.51
C ALA A 320 74.91 109.31 -46.92
N LYS A 321 75.81 110.15 -47.47
CA LYS A 321 76.52 109.86 -48.72
C LYS A 321 77.47 108.66 -48.59
N ALA A 322 78.29 108.62 -47.54
CA ALA A 322 79.17 107.50 -47.25
C ALA A 322 78.39 106.20 -47.00
N GLN A 323 77.20 106.25 -46.38
CA GLN A 323 76.32 105.09 -46.26
C GLN A 323 75.73 104.63 -47.60
N ARG A 324 75.41 105.54 -48.53
CA ARG A 324 74.96 105.16 -49.87
C ARG A 324 76.09 104.53 -50.69
N GLU A 325 77.31 105.07 -50.60
CA GLU A 325 78.48 104.49 -51.25
C GLU A 325 78.86 103.13 -50.64
N LEU A 326 78.74 102.96 -49.32
CA LEU A 326 78.92 101.66 -48.65
C LEU A 326 77.87 100.63 -49.08
N VAL A 327 76.61 101.05 -49.28
CA VAL A 327 75.53 100.16 -49.77
C VAL A 327 75.73 99.82 -51.25
N ALA A 328 76.17 100.78 -52.08
CA ALA A 328 76.49 100.54 -53.48
C ALA A 328 77.69 99.58 -53.64
N LEU A 329 78.76 99.77 -52.85
CA LEU A 329 79.90 98.85 -52.79
C LEU A 329 79.50 97.47 -52.23
N LYS A 330 78.57 97.40 -51.28
CA LYS A 330 78.01 96.13 -50.80
C LYS A 330 77.21 95.41 -51.88
N GLN A 331 76.37 96.09 -52.65
CA GLN A 331 75.63 95.48 -53.77
C GLN A 331 76.54 95.04 -54.93
N GLN A 332 77.64 95.76 -55.17
CA GLN A 332 78.65 95.38 -56.16
C GLN A 332 79.54 94.20 -55.69
N ALA A 333 79.73 94.05 -54.37
CA ALA A 333 80.41 92.90 -53.77
C ALA A 333 79.48 91.67 -53.61
N GLU A 334 78.18 91.85 -53.36
CA GLU A 334 77.20 90.76 -53.25
C GLU A 334 76.86 90.14 -54.62
N SER A 335 76.84 90.93 -55.70
CA SER A 335 76.66 90.41 -57.07
C SER A 335 77.86 89.61 -57.60
N SER A 336 79.07 89.88 -57.10
CA SER A 336 80.26 89.05 -57.37
C SER A 336 80.35 87.82 -56.43
N TRP A 337 79.64 87.84 -55.30
CA TRP A 337 79.55 86.73 -54.35
C TRP A 337 78.59 85.59 -54.75
N GLU A 338 77.64 85.79 -55.66
CA GLU A 338 76.73 84.70 -56.08
C GLU A 338 77.25 83.85 -57.26
N THR A 339 78.00 84.43 -58.20
CA THR A 339 78.50 83.72 -59.38
C THR A 339 79.66 82.78 -59.05
N GLU A 340 80.65 83.22 -58.26
CA GLU A 340 81.80 82.38 -57.90
C GLU A 340 81.45 81.26 -56.89
N ARG A 341 80.44 81.44 -56.04
CA ARG A 341 80.03 80.41 -55.06
C ARG A 341 79.25 79.26 -55.69
N MET A 342 78.43 79.51 -56.71
CA MET A 342 77.72 78.46 -57.43
C MET A 342 78.70 77.53 -58.18
N GLU A 343 79.75 78.09 -58.79
CA GLU A 343 80.72 77.33 -59.57
C GLU A 343 81.74 76.56 -58.69
N ASN A 344 82.18 77.15 -57.57
CA ASN A 344 83.16 76.47 -56.69
C ASN A 344 82.55 75.27 -55.93
N ALA A 345 81.24 75.30 -55.64
CA ALA A 345 80.56 74.17 -55.01
C ALA A 345 80.46 72.96 -55.96
N LEU A 346 80.12 73.17 -57.24
CA LEU A 346 80.03 72.12 -58.26
C LEU A 346 81.39 71.52 -58.67
N LEU A 347 82.49 72.27 -58.56
CA LEU A 347 83.84 71.73 -58.78
C LEU A 347 84.34 70.85 -57.63
N ARG A 348 83.95 71.13 -56.39
CA ARG A 348 84.41 70.39 -55.20
C ARG A 348 83.75 69.01 -55.06
N GLU A 349 82.52 68.85 -55.54
CA GLU A 349 81.80 67.56 -55.56
C GLU A 349 82.48 66.57 -56.55
N ARG A 350 82.78 67.01 -57.77
CA ARG A 350 83.39 66.15 -58.81
C ARG A 350 84.82 65.71 -58.52
N ILE A 351 85.60 66.50 -57.78
CA ILE A 351 86.98 66.15 -57.43
C ILE A 351 87.02 65.09 -56.31
N ASN A 352 86.09 65.14 -55.36
CA ASN A 352 86.02 64.14 -54.29
C ASN A 352 85.57 62.76 -54.79
N ASP A 353 84.69 62.70 -55.80
CA ASP A 353 84.27 61.41 -56.40
C ASP A 353 85.38 60.75 -57.24
N ILE A 354 86.21 61.55 -57.93
CA ILE A 354 87.36 61.04 -58.71
C ILE A 354 88.49 60.55 -57.76
N ALA A 355 88.66 61.18 -56.60
CA ALA A 355 89.64 60.73 -55.60
C ALA A 355 89.27 59.39 -54.95
N ALA A 356 87.97 59.08 -54.83
CA ALA A 356 87.49 57.80 -54.32
C ALA A 356 87.72 56.63 -55.29
N GLU A 357 87.65 56.86 -56.60
CA GLU A 357 87.93 55.83 -57.62
C GLU A 357 89.43 55.53 -57.77
N VAL A 358 90.30 56.54 -57.62
CA VAL A 358 91.77 56.35 -57.70
C VAL A 358 92.31 55.62 -56.45
N ALA A 359 91.72 55.82 -55.28
CA ALA A 359 92.04 55.02 -54.08
C ALA A 359 91.60 53.55 -54.23
N LYS A 360 90.50 53.28 -54.95
CA LYS A 360 90.00 51.92 -55.20
C LYS A 360 90.80 51.16 -56.26
N LEU A 361 91.41 51.87 -57.21
CA LEU A 361 92.27 51.29 -58.26
C LEU A 361 93.73 51.09 -57.78
N ALA A 362 94.22 51.88 -56.82
CA ALA A 362 95.54 51.70 -56.22
C ALA A 362 95.63 50.42 -55.34
N ILE A 363 94.53 50.04 -54.69
CA ILE A 363 94.44 48.83 -53.85
C ILE A 363 94.51 47.53 -54.69
N THR A 364 94.12 47.56 -55.97
CA THR A 364 94.09 46.35 -56.81
C THR A 364 95.36 46.09 -57.61
N LEU A 365 96.27 47.06 -57.72
CA LEU A 365 97.48 46.95 -58.54
C LEU A 365 98.79 46.82 -57.72
N GLU A 366 98.83 47.23 -56.45
CA GLU A 366 100.08 47.23 -55.68
C GLU A 366 100.32 45.98 -54.82
N GLY A 367 99.36 45.04 -54.71
CA GLY A 367 99.59 43.78 -53.98
C GLY A 367 99.95 43.99 -52.50
N PRO A 368 100.25 42.92 -51.74
CA PRO A 368 100.15 42.91 -50.28
C PRO A 368 101.16 43.76 -49.48
N ASP A 369 102.02 44.56 -50.13
CA ASP A 369 103.01 45.44 -49.49
C ASP A 369 102.88 46.94 -49.90
N SER A 370 101.67 47.39 -50.26
CA SER A 370 101.37 48.80 -50.58
C SER A 370 101.19 49.70 -49.33
N PRO A 371 101.84 50.88 -49.28
CA PRO A 371 101.85 51.78 -48.13
C PRO A 371 100.49 52.42 -47.78
N ILE A 372 99.45 52.25 -48.61
CA ILE A 372 98.11 52.83 -48.38
C ILE A 372 97.26 51.92 -47.48
N GLN A 373 97.48 50.60 -47.48
CA GLN A 373 96.76 49.68 -46.61
C GLN A 373 97.28 49.73 -45.15
N ALA A 374 98.56 50.05 -44.97
CA ALA A 374 99.18 50.29 -43.67
C ALA A 374 98.65 51.55 -42.95
N MET A 375 98.11 52.54 -43.68
CA MET A 375 97.49 53.73 -43.10
C MET A 375 95.99 53.58 -42.77
N LEU A 376 95.33 52.54 -43.29
CA LEU A 376 93.92 52.23 -42.99
C LEU A 376 93.73 51.19 -41.88
N THR A 377 94.78 50.50 -41.45
CA THR A 377 94.72 49.38 -40.49
C THR A 377 95.55 49.56 -39.21
N ALA A 378 96.17 50.74 -39.01
CA ALA A 378 96.98 51.03 -37.82
C ALA A 378 96.32 52.07 -36.87
N GLN A 379 95.92 51.60 -35.70
CA GLN A 379 95.80 52.33 -34.43
C GLN A 379 96.83 51.63 -33.50
N PRO A 380 97.60 52.25 -32.56
CA PRO A 380 97.16 53.25 -31.58
C PRO A 380 98.28 54.20 -31.01
N GLU A 381 97.97 54.90 -29.88
CA GLU A 381 98.88 55.22 -28.74
C GLU A 381 99.67 56.58 -28.66
N PRO A 382 100.06 57.02 -27.43
CA PRO A 382 100.04 58.42 -26.99
C PRO A 382 101.41 59.11 -26.87
N ALA A 383 101.32 60.41 -26.57
CA ALA A 383 102.25 61.22 -25.77
C ALA A 383 103.43 61.96 -26.45
N LYS A 384 103.45 63.26 -26.12
CA LYS A 384 104.62 64.03 -25.64
C LYS A 384 105.54 64.74 -26.66
N PRO A 385 106.26 65.79 -26.17
CA PRO A 385 106.38 67.08 -26.81
C PRO A 385 107.78 67.34 -27.37
N ALA A 386 107.92 68.28 -28.29
CA ALA A 386 109.21 68.85 -28.66
C ALA A 386 108.98 70.14 -29.48
N LYS A 387 109.56 71.27 -29.06
CA LYS A 387 110.76 71.89 -29.66
C LYS A 387 110.53 72.26 -31.13
N GLY A 388 110.41 73.52 -31.53
CA GLY A 388 111.23 74.67 -31.12
C GLY A 388 112.41 74.81 -32.08
N LYS A 389 112.21 75.64 -33.13
CA LYS A 389 113.19 76.38 -33.97
C LYS A 389 112.44 76.82 -35.24
N ALA A 390 112.10 78.09 -35.42
CA ALA A 390 112.95 79.22 -35.79
C ALA A 390 113.72 78.98 -37.10
N ALA A 391 113.29 79.63 -38.19
CA ALA A 391 113.97 80.81 -38.74
C ALA A 391 113.39 81.23 -40.11
N ASN A 392 113.31 82.55 -40.31
CA ASN A 392 113.29 83.33 -41.55
C ASN A 392 112.18 83.04 -42.59
N GLY A 393 111.40 84.03 -43.03
CA GLY A 393 111.43 85.47 -42.82
C GLY A 393 110.56 86.14 -43.89
N SER A 394 110.58 87.48 -43.85
CA SER A 394 110.21 88.39 -44.94
C SER A 394 108.73 88.81 -45.09
N LYS A 395 108.52 90.08 -44.67
CA LYS A 395 107.77 91.15 -45.36
C LYS A 395 106.25 91.16 -45.12
N SER A 396 105.76 92.14 -44.35
CA SER A 396 105.24 93.46 -44.81
C SER A 396 103.72 93.39 -44.97
N ALA A 397 102.87 94.30 -44.51
CA ALA A 397 102.94 95.58 -43.82
C ALA A 397 101.51 95.79 -43.23
N GLY A 398 101.33 96.28 -42.02
CA GLY A 398 101.00 97.69 -41.77
C GLY A 398 99.49 97.85 -41.45
N VAL A 399 98.99 98.65 -40.51
CA VAL A 399 99.53 99.88 -39.95
C VAL A 399 100.72 99.57 -39.04
N ALA A 400 101.90 99.92 -39.54
CA ALA A 400 103.05 100.12 -38.71
C ALA A 400 102.81 101.42 -37.94
N PRO A 401 103.26 101.53 -36.67
CA PRO A 401 104.35 100.76 -36.05
C PRO A 401 103.87 99.84 -34.90
N VAL A 402 104.41 98.61 -34.72
CA VAL A 402 105.57 98.25 -33.85
C VAL A 402 105.18 98.35 -32.36
N VAL A 403 105.10 97.31 -31.50
CA VAL A 403 105.96 96.14 -31.15
C VAL A 403 105.02 95.05 -30.60
N GLY A 404 104.94 93.83 -31.13
CA GLY A 404 105.81 92.70 -30.79
C GLY A 404 105.15 91.76 -29.76
N GLY A 405 104.79 90.55 -30.21
CA GLY A 405 104.15 89.52 -29.39
C GLY A 405 105.07 88.91 -28.32
N GLY A 406 104.48 88.08 -27.45
CA GLY A 406 105.21 87.31 -26.45
C GLY A 406 104.29 86.31 -25.75
N THR A 407 104.52 85.03 -26.02
CA THR A 407 103.78 83.90 -25.43
C THR A 407 104.12 83.73 -23.94
N LEU A 408 103.27 82.96 -23.25
CA LEU A 408 103.19 82.84 -21.79
C LEU A 408 104.47 82.39 -21.04
N ALA A 409 105.51 81.88 -21.72
CA ALA A 409 106.83 81.68 -21.09
C ALA A 409 107.60 83.01 -20.89
N ASP A 410 107.25 84.07 -21.64
CA ASP A 410 107.68 85.48 -21.43
C ASP A 410 106.94 86.15 -20.27
N ARG A 411 105.77 85.64 -19.83
CA ARG A 411 105.27 85.95 -18.48
C ARG A 411 106.16 85.35 -17.39
N ILE A 412 106.96 84.33 -17.70
CA ILE A 412 107.66 83.50 -16.70
C ILE A 412 108.88 84.19 -16.05
N ARG A 413 109.69 84.87 -16.88
CA ARG A 413 111.11 85.22 -16.61
C ARG A 413 111.46 86.71 -16.73
N ALA A 414 110.50 87.58 -17.07
CA ALA A 414 110.51 89.02 -16.74
C ALA A 414 110.09 89.28 -15.28
N LEU A 415 110.09 88.22 -14.48
CA LEU A 415 110.78 88.23 -13.20
C LEU A 415 111.83 89.36 -13.09
N GLN A 416 111.67 90.04 -11.96
CA GLN A 416 112.75 90.23 -10.99
C GLN A 416 113.72 91.40 -11.17
N SER A 417 113.83 92.03 -12.34
CA SER A 417 114.95 92.95 -12.54
C SER A 417 114.60 94.17 -13.40
N HIS A 418 113.97 95.18 -12.81
CA HIS A 418 114.50 96.56 -12.84
C HIS A 418 113.69 97.51 -11.94
N ALA A 419 113.58 97.13 -10.66
CA ALA A 419 113.35 98.06 -9.55
C ALA A 419 114.55 99.04 -9.34
N SER A 420 115.27 99.44 -10.39
CA SER A 420 116.49 100.27 -10.34
C SER A 420 117.06 100.51 -11.76
N ARG A 421 116.78 101.66 -12.42
CA ARG A 421 117.48 102.26 -13.60
C ARG A 421 116.53 103.26 -14.30
N ALA A 422 116.73 104.57 -14.47
CA ALA A 422 117.72 105.55 -14.00
C ALA A 422 119.17 105.06 -13.96
N ARG A 423 119.74 104.85 -15.16
CA ARG A 423 121.15 104.93 -15.56
C ARG A 423 121.16 104.32 -16.96
N GLN A 424 121.46 105.00 -18.05
CA GLN A 424 122.21 106.22 -18.34
C GLN A 424 121.99 106.37 -19.88
N THR A 425 121.59 107.53 -20.41
CA THR A 425 122.49 108.60 -20.91
C THR A 425 123.55 108.15 -21.89
N GLY A 426 123.69 108.89 -22.98
CA GLY A 426 124.83 108.84 -23.89
C GLY A 426 124.41 109.26 -25.27
#